data_AF-A0A1W9I9D4-F1
#
_entry.id   AF-A0A1W9I9D4-F1
#
_cell.length_a   1.000
_cell.length_b   1.000
_cell.length_c   1.000
_cell.angle_alpha   90.00
_cell.angle_beta   90.00
_cell.angle_gamma   90.00
#
_symmetry.space_group_name_H-M   'P 1'
#
loop_
_entity.id
_entity.type
_entity.pdbx_description
1 polymer ?
#
loop_
_entity_poly.entity_id
_entity_poly.type
_entity_poly.pdbx_seq_one_letter_code
_entity_poly.pdbx_strand_id
1 'polypeptide(L)'
;MTFIVRAAVIASAVALSLPAAAAPAKQLINKSVKVSYTVNLITKAPSGTIYNTSFAVTGAGYVSSSGRVFIQGTRTDARKGAETVRVGPGENYKGLKTSVTANGNVVRFIQSSVGGSGAVQVTVTVDPATYSSCTVNVVYGLSGKQKASYPGINEPGPYEMQSYSIANNSCSVVNGNIFGD
;
A
#
# COMPACT_ATOMS: atom_id res chain seq x y z
N MET A 1 36.22 14.03 -63.93
CA MET A 1 36.85 13.62 -62.65
C MET A 1 35.75 13.71 -61.59
N THR A 2 35.04 12.62 -61.34
CA THR A 2 33.77 12.61 -60.61
C THR A 2 34.00 11.95 -59.25
N PHE A 3 33.89 12.70 -58.16
CA PHE A 3 34.06 12.20 -56.80
C PHE A 3 32.76 11.60 -56.27
N ILE A 4 32.77 10.31 -55.94
CA ILE A 4 31.67 9.61 -55.27
C ILE A 4 31.89 9.73 -53.76
N VAL A 5 31.07 10.55 -53.09
CA VAL A 5 31.05 10.68 -51.63
C VAL A 5 30.15 9.58 -51.05
N ARG A 6 30.73 8.61 -50.34
CA ARG A 6 29.98 7.59 -49.60
C ARG A 6 29.59 8.13 -48.23
N ALA A 7 28.32 8.45 -48.05
CA ALA A 7 27.76 8.81 -46.74
C ALA A 7 27.63 7.56 -45.87
N ALA A 8 28.40 7.48 -44.79
CA ALA A 8 28.27 6.44 -43.76
C ALA A 8 27.12 6.80 -42.82
N VAL A 9 26.08 5.97 -42.81
CA VAL A 9 24.95 6.10 -41.87
C VAL A 9 25.36 5.43 -40.55
N ILE A 10 25.64 6.24 -39.53
CA ILE A 10 25.89 5.77 -38.16
C ILE A 10 24.53 5.54 -37.49
N ALA A 11 24.13 4.28 -37.36
CA ALA A 11 22.92 3.88 -36.62
C ALA A 11 23.22 3.90 -35.11
N SER A 12 22.85 4.99 -34.43
CA SER A 12 22.90 5.09 -32.97
C SER A 12 21.84 4.19 -32.34
N ALA A 13 22.25 3.06 -31.79
CA ALA A 13 21.40 2.19 -30.98
C ALA A 13 21.10 2.88 -29.63
N VAL A 14 19.91 3.49 -29.52
CA VAL A 14 19.40 4.03 -28.25
C VAL A 14 19.02 2.83 -27.37
N ALA A 15 19.89 2.49 -26.42
CA ALA A 15 19.59 1.51 -25.39
C ALA A 15 18.51 2.07 -24.46
N LEU A 16 17.26 1.68 -24.70
CA LEU A 16 16.14 1.91 -23.79
C LEU A 16 16.38 1.07 -22.52
N SER A 17 16.91 1.69 -21.48
CA SER A 17 16.94 1.11 -20.14
C SER A 17 15.52 1.04 -19.61
N LEU A 18 14.87 -0.11 -19.81
CA LEU A 18 13.62 -0.42 -19.14
C LEU A 18 13.89 -0.38 -17.62
N PRO A 19 13.10 0.37 -16.84
CA PRO A 19 13.25 0.38 -15.39
C PRO A 19 13.04 -1.04 -14.88
N ALA A 20 14.10 -1.64 -14.35
CA ALA A 20 14.02 -2.93 -13.68
C ALA A 20 13.12 -2.77 -12.46
N ALA A 21 11.91 -3.31 -12.52
CA ALA A 21 11.06 -3.43 -11.34
C ALA A 21 11.84 -4.24 -10.30
N ALA A 22 12.22 -3.59 -9.19
CA ALA A 22 12.98 -4.24 -8.14
C ALA A 22 12.20 -5.45 -7.64
N ALA A 23 12.74 -6.64 -7.87
CA ALA A 23 12.12 -7.88 -7.44
C ALA A 23 12.09 -7.94 -5.90
N PRO A 24 11.11 -8.66 -5.31
CA PRO A 24 11.14 -8.96 -3.88
C PRO A 24 12.46 -9.65 -3.53
N ALA A 25 12.97 -9.44 -2.31
CA ALA A 25 14.08 -10.27 -1.83
C ALA A 25 13.70 -11.75 -1.98
N LYS A 26 14.61 -12.58 -2.51
CA LYS A 26 14.36 -14.02 -2.73
C LYS A 26 13.88 -14.71 -1.46
N GLN A 27 14.29 -14.22 -0.30
CA GLN A 27 13.93 -14.73 1.01
C GLN A 27 12.48 -14.40 1.43
N LEU A 28 11.82 -13.43 0.80
CA LEU A 28 10.38 -13.15 1.02
C LEU A 28 9.47 -14.01 0.15
N ILE A 29 10.02 -14.67 -0.87
CA ILE A 29 9.25 -15.56 -1.74
C ILE A 29 8.67 -16.71 -0.91
N ASN A 30 7.41 -17.05 -1.19
CA ASN A 30 6.61 -18.04 -0.46
C ASN A 30 6.47 -17.74 1.04
N LYS A 31 6.53 -16.47 1.43
CA LYS A 31 6.24 -16.02 2.79
C LYS A 31 5.03 -15.11 2.82
N SER A 32 4.37 -15.15 3.97
CA SER A 32 3.31 -14.23 4.32
C SER A 32 3.73 -13.32 5.46
N VAL A 33 3.27 -12.09 5.44
CA VAL A 33 3.43 -11.12 6.51
C VAL A 33 2.06 -10.76 7.06
N LYS A 34 1.91 -10.82 8.38
CA LYS A 34 0.70 -10.41 9.08
C LYS A 34 1.01 -9.14 9.87
N VAL A 35 0.11 -8.18 9.81
CA VAL A 35 0.19 -6.93 10.56
C VAL A 35 -1.11 -6.67 11.30
N SER A 36 -1.02 -6.00 12.44
CA SER A 36 -2.17 -5.37 13.06
C SER A 36 -1.80 -4.01 13.60
N TYR A 37 -2.76 -3.08 13.60
CA TYR A 37 -2.61 -1.77 14.22
C TYR A 37 -3.98 -1.17 14.51
N THR A 38 -4.01 -0.17 15.38
CA THR A 38 -5.20 0.64 15.67
C THR A 38 -5.00 2.01 15.06
N VAL A 39 -6.01 2.52 14.35
CA VAL A 39 -6.04 3.87 13.82
C VAL A 39 -6.99 4.71 14.67
N ASN A 40 -6.49 5.81 15.21
CA ASN A 40 -7.31 6.83 15.85
C ASN A 40 -7.38 8.04 14.92
N LEU A 41 -8.59 8.47 14.56
CA LEU A 41 -8.83 9.60 13.66
C LEU A 41 -9.65 10.68 14.36
N ILE A 42 -9.23 11.93 14.18
CA ILE A 42 -10.09 13.10 14.39
C ILE A 42 -10.56 13.54 13.01
N THR A 43 -11.87 13.55 12.80
CA THR A 43 -12.49 13.85 11.51
C THR A 43 -13.57 14.89 11.66
N LYS A 44 -13.79 15.69 10.61
CA LYS A 44 -14.85 16.68 10.52
C LYS A 44 -15.85 16.25 9.44
N ALA A 45 -17.11 16.09 9.82
CA ALA A 45 -18.20 15.77 8.90
C ALA A 45 -18.61 17.00 8.06
N PRO A 46 -19.39 16.80 6.97
CA PRO A 46 -19.93 17.92 6.18
C PRO A 46 -20.79 18.90 6.99
N SER A 47 -21.46 18.42 8.04
CA SER A 47 -22.20 19.25 9.00
C SER A 47 -21.31 20.17 9.85
N GLY A 48 -20.00 19.97 9.83
CA GLY A 48 -19.03 20.66 10.69
C GLY A 48 -18.75 19.92 12.00
N THR A 49 -19.52 18.88 12.34
CA THR A 49 -19.34 18.08 13.55
C THR A 49 -17.99 17.39 13.56
N ILE A 50 -17.31 17.41 14.71
CA ILE A 50 -16.05 16.70 14.93
C ILE A 50 -16.32 15.34 15.56
N TYR A 51 -15.73 14.30 14.97
CA TYR A 51 -15.81 12.93 15.45
C TYR A 51 -14.42 12.38 15.75
N ASN A 52 -14.30 11.79 16.94
CA ASN A 52 -13.16 10.95 17.33
C ASN A 52 -13.54 9.50 17.08
N THR A 53 -12.87 8.85 16.13
CA THR A 53 -13.14 7.47 15.75
C THR A 53 -11.89 6.63 15.90
N SER A 54 -12.05 5.41 16.42
CA SER A 54 -10.97 4.44 16.51
C SER A 54 -11.43 3.13 15.88
N PHE A 55 -10.56 2.52 15.07
CA PHE A 55 -10.82 1.22 14.46
C PHE A 55 -9.55 0.38 14.40
N ALA A 56 -9.73 -0.93 14.55
CA ALA A 56 -8.64 -1.89 14.42
C ALA A 56 -8.48 -2.29 12.95
N VAL A 57 -7.23 -2.44 12.52
CA VAL A 57 -6.89 -2.96 11.20
C VAL A 57 -6.01 -4.19 11.37
N THR A 58 -6.38 -5.27 10.73
CA THR A 58 -5.54 -6.46 10.57
C THR A 58 -5.25 -6.66 9.09
N GLY A 59 -3.98 -6.67 8.72
CA GLY A 59 -3.51 -6.87 7.36
C GLY A 59 -2.74 -8.18 7.22
N ALA A 60 -2.76 -8.71 6.01
CA ALA A 60 -2.05 -9.90 5.61
C ALA A 60 -1.52 -9.66 4.19
N GLY A 61 -0.27 -9.99 3.94
CA GLY A 61 0.34 -9.97 2.62
C GLY A 61 1.01 -11.30 2.34
N TYR A 62 0.94 -11.82 1.11
CA TYR A 62 1.66 -13.02 0.66
C TYR A 62 2.47 -12.69 -0.59
N VAL A 63 3.75 -13.08 -0.60
CA VAL A 63 4.61 -12.98 -1.78
C VAL A 63 4.74 -14.37 -2.40
N SER A 64 4.14 -14.55 -3.56
CA SER A 64 4.16 -15.82 -4.30
C SER A 64 5.53 -16.21 -4.82
N SER A 65 5.67 -17.48 -5.24
CA SER A 65 6.83 -18.03 -5.94
C SER A 65 7.29 -17.21 -7.14
N SER A 66 6.36 -16.56 -7.84
CA SER A 66 6.64 -15.69 -8.99
C SER A 66 6.85 -14.22 -8.61
N GLY A 67 7.00 -13.89 -7.33
CA GLY A 67 7.20 -12.53 -6.83
C GLY A 67 5.95 -11.63 -6.84
N ARG A 68 4.77 -12.17 -7.13
CA ARG A 68 3.51 -11.41 -7.07
C ARG A 68 3.03 -11.28 -5.63
N VAL A 69 2.56 -10.10 -5.25
CA VAL A 69 2.10 -9.80 -3.88
C VAL A 69 0.58 -9.77 -3.83
N PHE A 70 0.00 -10.53 -2.91
CA PHE A 70 -1.42 -10.57 -2.60
C PHE A 70 -1.66 -9.97 -1.23
N ILE A 71 -2.73 -9.19 -1.06
CA ILE A 71 -3.03 -8.54 0.22
C ILE A 71 -4.47 -8.77 0.62
N GLN A 72 -4.69 -8.99 1.92
CA GLN A 72 -5.98 -8.92 2.58
C GLN A 72 -5.91 -7.92 3.72
N GLY A 73 -6.86 -7.00 3.79
CA GLY A 73 -7.04 -6.09 4.91
C GLY A 73 -8.40 -6.29 5.53
N THR A 74 -8.50 -6.30 6.85
CA THR A 74 -9.77 -6.25 7.58
C THR A 74 -9.76 -5.05 8.50
N ARG A 75 -10.77 -4.19 8.34
CA ARG A 75 -11.02 -3.05 9.23
C ARG A 75 -12.20 -3.41 10.13
N THR A 76 -12.01 -3.27 11.44
CA THR A 76 -13.07 -3.52 12.43
C THR A 76 -13.38 -2.22 13.16
N ASP A 77 -14.61 -1.76 13.04
CA ASP A 77 -15.15 -0.57 13.68
C ASP A 77 -16.26 -0.99 14.66
N ALA A 78 -16.26 -0.43 15.86
CA ALA A 78 -17.22 -0.82 16.91
C ALA A 78 -18.69 -0.57 16.52
N ARG A 79 -18.96 0.39 15.63
CA ARG A 79 -20.31 0.78 15.19
C ARG A 79 -20.72 0.09 13.89
N LYS A 80 -19.77 -0.21 12.99
CA LYS A 80 -20.06 -0.79 11.66
C LYS A 80 -19.66 -2.26 11.50
N GLY A 81 -19.05 -2.88 12.52
CA GLY A 81 -18.58 -4.25 12.46
C GLY A 81 -17.27 -4.39 11.67
N ALA A 82 -17.03 -5.56 11.10
CA ALA A 82 -15.82 -5.87 10.35
C ALA A 82 -16.05 -5.81 8.84
N GLU A 83 -15.12 -5.19 8.13
CA GLU A 83 -15.05 -5.11 6.68
C GLU A 83 -13.74 -5.74 6.22
N THR A 84 -13.83 -6.88 5.53
CA THR A 84 -12.68 -7.57 4.92
C THR A 84 -12.59 -7.27 3.44
N VAL A 85 -11.36 -7.05 2.99
CA VAL A 85 -11.01 -6.67 1.64
C VAL A 85 -9.84 -7.53 1.18
N ARG A 86 -9.91 -8.02 -0.05
CA ARG A 86 -8.80 -8.70 -0.72
C ARG A 86 -8.45 -7.93 -1.98
N VAL A 87 -7.15 -7.75 -2.22
CA VAL A 87 -6.62 -7.07 -3.39
C VAL A 87 -5.49 -7.92 -3.94
N GLY A 88 -5.67 -8.39 -5.17
CA GLY A 88 -4.64 -9.06 -5.94
C GLY A 88 -3.67 -8.08 -6.62
N PRO A 89 -2.61 -8.59 -7.26
CA PRO A 89 -1.66 -7.77 -8.00
C PRO A 89 -2.35 -6.92 -9.08
N GLY A 90 -2.21 -5.60 -8.98
CA GLY A 90 -2.76 -4.64 -9.96
C GLY A 90 -4.25 -4.31 -9.79
N GLU A 91 -4.91 -4.86 -8.79
CA GLU A 91 -6.32 -4.56 -8.52
C GLU A 91 -6.50 -3.27 -7.72
N ASN A 92 -7.70 -2.68 -7.81
CA ASN A 92 -8.13 -1.50 -7.08
C ASN A 92 -9.10 -1.86 -5.95
N TYR A 93 -9.14 -1.05 -4.89
CA TYR A 93 -10.07 -1.24 -3.77
C TYR A 93 -11.30 -0.35 -3.91
N LYS A 94 -12.48 -0.91 -4.24
CA LYS A 94 -13.75 -0.16 -4.31
C LYS A 94 -13.65 1.17 -5.08
N GLY A 95 -12.90 1.16 -6.19
CA GLY A 95 -12.63 2.35 -7.01
C GLY A 95 -11.51 3.26 -6.50
N LEU A 96 -10.94 3.00 -5.31
CA LEU A 96 -9.73 3.64 -4.82
C LEU A 96 -8.49 2.99 -5.45
N LYS A 97 -7.57 3.83 -5.91
CA LYS A 97 -6.33 3.38 -6.51
C LYS A 97 -5.48 2.71 -5.43
N THR A 98 -5.07 1.47 -5.67
CA THR A 98 -4.16 0.74 -4.80
C THR A 98 -2.88 0.36 -5.54
N SER A 99 -1.78 0.37 -4.82
CA SER A 99 -0.49 -0.08 -5.32
C SER A 99 0.20 -0.92 -4.26
N VAL A 100 0.76 -2.05 -4.70
CA VAL A 100 1.53 -2.95 -3.86
C VAL A 100 2.89 -3.12 -4.49
N THR A 101 3.92 -2.87 -3.70
CA THR A 101 5.31 -3.03 -4.13
C THR A 101 6.08 -3.82 -3.09
N ALA A 102 6.98 -4.67 -3.54
CA ALA A 102 7.94 -5.36 -2.69
C ALA A 102 9.32 -5.14 -3.28
N ASN A 103 10.20 -4.50 -2.50
CA ASN A 103 11.57 -4.17 -2.90
C ASN A 103 12.52 -4.55 -1.76
N GLY A 104 13.36 -5.55 -2.00
CA GLY A 104 14.22 -6.10 -0.97
C GLY A 104 13.39 -6.66 0.19
N ASN A 105 13.69 -6.22 1.41
CA ASN A 105 13.00 -6.60 2.65
C ASN A 105 11.79 -5.70 2.99
N VAL A 106 11.38 -4.80 2.09
CA VAL A 106 10.30 -3.85 2.31
C VAL A 106 9.10 -4.17 1.42
N VAL A 107 7.91 -4.29 2.02
CA VAL A 107 6.63 -4.38 1.33
C VAL A 107 5.82 -3.13 1.62
N ARG A 108 5.34 -2.44 0.58
CA ARG A 108 4.52 -1.24 0.71
C ARG A 108 3.16 -1.44 0.06
N PHE A 109 2.12 -1.13 0.82
CA PHE A 109 0.76 -0.97 0.33
C PHE A 109 0.40 0.52 0.35
N ILE A 110 -0.08 1.04 -0.77
CA ILE A 110 -0.56 2.42 -0.89
C ILE A 110 -2.02 2.37 -1.35
N GLN A 111 -2.86 3.18 -0.72
CA GLN A 111 -4.27 3.36 -1.10
C GLN A 111 -4.61 4.85 -1.15
N SER A 112 -5.19 5.32 -2.25
CA SER A 112 -5.68 6.69 -2.34
C SER A 112 -6.93 6.93 -1.48
N SER A 113 -7.12 8.16 -1.00
CA SER A 113 -8.37 8.61 -0.38
C SER A 113 -9.46 8.84 -1.43
N VAL A 114 -10.70 9.13 -0.96
CA VAL A 114 -11.81 9.50 -1.86
C VAL A 114 -11.46 10.80 -2.59
N GLY A 115 -11.62 10.79 -3.91
CA GLY A 115 -11.29 11.94 -4.76
C GLY A 115 -9.79 12.24 -4.88
N GLY A 116 -8.89 11.39 -4.36
CA GLY A 116 -7.43 11.57 -4.49
C GLY A 116 -6.85 12.71 -3.64
N SER A 117 -7.58 13.17 -2.62
CA SER A 117 -7.17 14.24 -1.69
C SER A 117 -6.04 13.84 -0.72
N GLY A 118 -5.63 12.58 -0.73
CA GLY A 118 -4.60 12.01 0.13
C GLY A 118 -4.37 10.53 -0.16
N ALA A 119 -3.56 9.88 0.67
CA ALA A 119 -3.30 8.46 0.57
C ALA A 119 -2.91 7.87 1.93
N VAL A 120 -3.20 6.59 2.13
CA VAL A 120 -2.59 5.77 3.19
C VAL A 120 -1.43 5.01 2.58
N GLN A 121 -0.29 5.01 3.27
CA GLN A 121 0.81 4.12 3.02
C GLN A 121 1.06 3.24 4.24
N VAL A 122 1.01 1.94 4.05
CA VAL A 122 1.46 0.94 5.01
C VAL A 122 2.79 0.38 4.53
N THR A 123 3.85 0.62 5.28
CA THR A 123 5.19 0.09 5.03
C THR A 123 5.46 -1.03 6.02
N VAL A 124 5.75 -2.21 5.50
CA VAL A 124 6.20 -3.36 6.26
C VAL A 124 7.67 -3.57 5.95
N THR A 125 8.51 -3.55 6.97
CA THR A 125 9.95 -3.82 6.85
C THR A 125 10.26 -5.11 7.58
N VAL A 126 10.64 -6.14 6.83
CA VAL A 126 11.06 -7.43 7.36
C VAL A 126 12.51 -7.34 7.82
N ASP A 127 12.83 -7.94 8.95
CA ASP A 127 14.21 -8.04 9.42
C ASP A 127 15.03 -8.89 8.46
N PRO A 128 16.07 -8.33 7.80
CA PRO A 128 16.87 -9.06 6.83
C PRO A 128 17.78 -10.11 7.46
N ALA A 129 18.00 -10.09 8.78
CA ALA A 129 18.83 -11.10 9.45
C ALA A 129 18.05 -12.41 9.65
N THR A 130 16.78 -12.33 10.02
CA THR A 130 15.99 -13.49 10.45
C THR A 130 14.86 -13.86 9.50
N TYR A 131 14.29 -12.89 8.76
CA TYR A 131 13.07 -13.06 7.96
C TYR A 131 11.90 -13.74 8.71
N SER A 132 11.88 -13.60 10.04
CA SER A 132 10.82 -14.12 10.92
C SER A 132 10.12 -12.99 11.70
N SER A 133 10.77 -11.83 11.81
CA SER A 133 10.23 -10.62 12.43
C SER A 133 10.10 -9.49 11.42
N CYS A 134 9.23 -8.52 11.72
CA CYS A 134 9.04 -7.34 10.91
C CYS A 134 8.55 -6.16 11.74
N THR A 135 8.55 -4.98 11.12
CA THR A 135 7.98 -3.75 11.66
C THR A 135 6.94 -3.23 10.69
N VAL A 136 5.92 -2.56 11.22
CA VAL A 136 4.89 -1.89 10.42
C VAL A 136 4.88 -0.41 10.76
N ASN A 137 4.86 0.41 9.71
CA ASN A 137 4.70 1.86 9.81
C ASN A 137 3.54 2.28 8.91
N VAL A 138 2.64 3.11 9.44
CA VAL A 138 1.44 3.56 8.73
C VAL A 138 1.45 5.08 8.69
N VAL A 139 1.38 5.62 7.48
CA VAL A 139 1.41 7.06 7.23
C VAL A 139 0.17 7.44 6.43
N TYR A 140 -0.55 8.44 6.92
CA TYR A 140 -1.59 9.11 6.14
C TYR A 140 -0.97 10.37 5.53
N GLY A 141 -0.88 10.39 4.20
CA GLY A 141 -0.43 11.51 3.40
C GLY A 141 -1.60 12.37 2.95
N LEU A 142 -1.36 13.68 2.88
CA LEU A 142 -2.27 14.68 2.32
C LEU A 142 -1.79 15.07 0.93
N SER A 143 -2.71 15.33 -0.01
CA SER A 143 -2.36 15.84 -1.34
C SER A 143 -2.49 17.36 -1.37
N GLY A 144 -1.36 18.05 -1.52
CA GLY A 144 -1.31 19.51 -1.58
C GLY A 144 -1.81 20.20 -0.31
N LYS A 145 -2.62 21.25 -0.47
CA LYS A 145 -3.22 22.03 0.64
C LYS A 145 -4.55 21.45 1.13
N GLN A 146 -5.09 20.41 0.48
CA GLN A 146 -6.39 19.86 0.82
C GLN A 146 -6.24 18.76 1.88
N LYS A 147 -7.14 18.75 2.86
CA LYS A 147 -7.18 17.67 3.85
C LYS A 147 -7.71 16.40 3.21
N ALA A 148 -7.18 15.25 3.62
CA ALA A 148 -7.59 13.97 3.09
C ALA A 148 -9.03 13.67 3.48
N SER A 149 -9.81 13.23 2.51
CA SER A 149 -11.23 12.94 2.67
C SER A 149 -11.50 11.44 2.59
N TYR A 150 -12.23 10.92 3.58
CA TYR A 150 -12.58 9.50 3.68
C TYR A 150 -14.10 9.31 3.76
N PRO A 151 -14.63 8.13 3.40
CA PRO A 151 -16.06 7.87 3.57
C PRO A 151 -16.46 8.01 5.04
N GLY A 152 -17.52 8.78 5.28
CA GLY A 152 -18.04 9.03 6.62
C GLY A 152 -18.54 7.77 7.33
N ILE A 153 -18.29 7.73 8.64
CA ILE A 153 -18.76 6.63 9.50
C ILE A 153 -20.11 6.98 10.14
N ASN A 154 -20.32 8.23 10.58
CA ASN A 154 -21.50 8.61 11.36
C ASN A 154 -22.60 9.31 10.53
N GLU A 155 -22.21 9.99 9.46
CA GLU A 155 -23.08 10.78 8.57
C GLU A 155 -22.71 10.45 7.12
N PRO A 156 -23.67 10.49 6.18
CA PRO A 156 -23.37 10.39 4.76
C PRO A 156 -22.39 11.48 4.30
N GLY A 157 -21.48 11.11 3.40
CA GLY A 157 -20.57 12.04 2.74
C GLY A 157 -19.10 11.95 3.17
N PRO A 158 -18.24 12.77 2.55
CA PRO A 158 -16.81 12.81 2.81
C PRO A 158 -16.49 13.45 4.17
N TYR A 159 -15.64 12.78 4.95
CA TYR A 159 -15.13 13.28 6.22
C TYR A 159 -13.71 13.80 6.04
N GLU A 160 -13.49 15.03 6.49
CA GLU A 160 -12.21 15.72 6.40
C GLU A 160 -11.32 15.30 7.59
N MET A 161 -10.22 14.59 7.32
CA MET A 161 -9.26 14.19 8.36
C MET A 161 -8.54 15.42 8.92
N GLN A 162 -8.64 15.62 10.23
CA GLN A 162 -7.98 16.71 10.95
C GLN A 162 -6.63 16.27 11.51
N SER A 163 -6.61 15.08 12.13
CA SER A 163 -5.40 14.45 12.65
C SER A 163 -5.59 12.94 12.74
N TYR A 164 -4.47 12.22 12.92
CA TYR A 164 -4.47 10.79 13.14
C TYR A 164 -3.34 10.38 14.09
N SER A 165 -3.52 9.25 14.76
CA SER A 165 -2.44 8.52 15.43
C SER A 165 -2.57 7.03 15.21
N ILE A 166 -1.44 6.32 15.26
CA ILE A 166 -1.36 4.89 15.07
C ILE A 166 -0.85 4.27 16.37
N ALA A 167 -1.51 3.20 16.82
CA ALA A 167 -1.19 2.50 18.07
C ALA A 167 -1.24 0.98 17.87
N ASN A 168 -0.76 0.22 18.86
CA ASN A 168 -0.86 -1.25 18.91
C ASN A 168 -0.32 -1.96 17.66
N ASN A 169 0.79 -1.45 17.13
CA ASN A 169 1.45 -2.02 15.95
C ASN A 169 2.00 -3.42 16.29
N SER A 170 1.60 -4.42 15.50
CA SER A 170 2.18 -5.76 15.54
C SER A 170 2.50 -6.22 14.13
N CYS A 171 3.53 -7.06 14.00
CA CYS A 171 3.98 -7.59 12.73
C CYS A 171 4.62 -8.97 12.94
N SER A 172 4.31 -9.93 12.07
CA SER A 172 4.91 -11.26 12.08
C SER A 172 5.09 -11.81 10.67
N VAL A 173 6.13 -12.61 10.46
CA VAL A 173 6.37 -13.30 9.18
C VAL A 173 6.14 -14.79 9.37
N VAL A 174 5.41 -15.40 8.46
CA VAL A 174 5.14 -16.85 8.45
C VAL A 174 5.48 -17.45 7.10
N ASN A 175 5.85 -18.73 7.08
CA ASN A 175 6.08 -19.45 5.85
C ASN A 175 4.76 -19.86 5.21
N GLY A 176 4.72 -19.90 3.87
CA GLY A 176 3.57 -20.38 3.10
C GLY A 176 2.54 -19.30 2.76
N ASN A 177 1.50 -19.72 2.04
CA ASN A 177 0.38 -18.88 1.65
C ASN A 177 -0.70 -18.91 2.75
N ILE A 178 -0.92 -17.77 3.41
CA ILE A 178 -1.97 -17.66 4.45
C ILE A 178 -3.39 -17.50 3.89
N PHE A 179 -3.53 -17.37 2.57
CA PHE A 179 -4.83 -17.25 1.90
C PHE A 179 -5.41 -18.58 1.44
N GLY A 180 -4.71 -19.70 1.68
CA GLY A 180 -5.10 -21.05 1.27
C GLY A 180 -4.13 -21.64 0.23
N ASP A 181 -4.12 -22.96 0.14
CA ASP A 181 -3.50 -23.72 -0.97
C ASP A 181 -4.55 -24.00 -2.06
#